data_AF-A0A2S5JE80-F1
#
_entry.id   AF-A0A2S5JE80-F1
#
_cell.length_a   1.000
_cell.length_b   1.000
_cell.length_c   1.000
_cell.angle_alpha   90.00
_cell.angle_beta   90.00
_cell.angle_gamma   90.00
#
_symmetry.space_group_name_H-M   'P 1'
#
loop_
_entity.id
_entity.type
_entity.pdbx_description
1 polymer ?
#
loop_
_entity_poly.entity_id
_entity_poly.type
_entity_poly.pdbx_seq_one_letter_code
_entity_poly.pdbx_strand_id
1 'polypeptide(L)'
;MPTTEELGIRLAEEVLKAVEETGDEALIAEVNRIVESQSSALQEAYMAAVRAQRAAAAAHRHVEARLKKARLAKASNEPDPTPGQENAPQS
;
A
#
# COMPACT_ATOMS: atom_id res chain seq x y z
N MET A 1 28.73 -4.87 5.89
CA MET A 1 28.28 -3.59 5.31
C MET A 1 27.02 -3.89 4.49
N PRO A 2 26.01 -3.00 4.48
CA PRO A 2 24.81 -3.23 3.67
C PRO A 2 25.16 -3.26 2.18
N THR A 3 24.36 -3.97 1.38
CA THR A 3 24.52 -4.01 -0.08
C THR A 3 24.03 -2.72 -0.73
N THR A 4 24.45 -2.44 -1.96
CA THR A 4 23.96 -1.29 -2.74
C THR A 4 22.44 -1.32 -2.89
N GLU A 5 21.86 -2.51 -3.04
CA GLU A 5 20.41 -2.70 -3.14
C GLU A 5 19.70 -2.35 -1.83
N GLU A 6 20.22 -2.83 -0.69
CA GLU A 6 19.69 -2.49 0.63
C GLU A 6 19.77 -0.98 0.91
N LEU A 7 20.86 -0.33 0.50
CA LEU A 7 21.01 1.13 0.61
C LEU A 7 19.99 1.87 -0.27
N GLY A 8 19.79 1.43 -1.51
CA GLY A 8 18.80 2.01 -2.43
C GLY A 8 17.37 1.87 -1.92
N ILE A 9 17.02 0.72 -1.33
CA ILE A 9 15.71 0.46 -0.72
C ILE A 9 15.48 1.41 0.46
N ARG A 10 16.40 1.48 1.41
CA ARG A 10 16.27 2.35 2.59
C ARG A 10 16.14 3.82 2.20
N LEU A 11 16.97 4.28 1.26
CA LEU A 11 16.88 5.66 0.77
C LEU A 11 15.54 5.94 0.08
N ALA A 12 15.01 4.99 -0.70
CA ALA A 12 13.70 5.13 -1.32
C ALA A 12 12.58 5.22 -0.29
N GLU A 13 12.62 4.41 0.77
CA GLU A 13 11.66 4.48 1.89
C GLU A 13 11.70 5.84 2.60
N GLU A 14 12.89 6.33 2.93
CA GLU A 14 13.09 7.63 3.58
C GLU A 14 12.54 8.79 2.72
N VAL A 15 12.86 8.79 1.42
CA VAL A 15 12.38 9.83 0.49
C VAL A 15 10.88 9.75 0.29
N LEU A 16 10.32 8.56 0.08
CA LEU A 16 8.86 8.41 -0.12
C LEU A 16 8.08 8.82 1.13
N LYS A 17 8.60 8.54 2.32
CA LYS A 17 8.02 9.02 3.57
C LYS A 17 8.06 10.55 3.65
N ALA A 18 9.17 11.18 3.30
CA ALA A 18 9.26 12.64 3.25
C ALA A 18 8.30 13.25 2.22
N VAL A 19 8.12 12.61 1.05
CA VAL A 19 7.14 13.01 0.04
C VAL A 19 5.71 12.91 0.58
N GLU A 20 5.38 11.83 1.32
CA GLU A 20 4.07 11.66 1.94
C GLU A 20 3.79 12.74 3.00
N GLU A 21 4.78 13.10 3.81
CA GLU A 21 4.65 14.10 4.87
C GLU A 21 4.56 15.54 4.35
N THR A 22 5.29 15.86 3.27
CA THR A 22 5.43 17.23 2.76
C THR A 22 4.60 17.52 1.52
N GLY A 23 4.22 16.48 0.77
CA GLY A 23 3.63 16.60 -0.56
C GLY A 23 4.62 16.96 -1.67
N ASP A 24 5.92 17.05 -1.39
CA ASP A 24 6.93 17.46 -2.36
C ASP A 24 7.43 16.28 -3.21
N GLU A 25 6.73 16.02 -4.31
CA GLU A 25 7.10 15.01 -5.31
C GLU A 25 8.45 15.30 -6.01
N ALA A 26 8.93 16.55 -6.02
CA ALA A 26 10.18 16.89 -6.68
C ALA A 26 11.41 16.31 -5.96
N LEU A 27 11.28 16.01 -4.66
CA LEU A 27 12.34 15.46 -3.82
C LEU A 27 12.93 14.17 -4.38
N ILE A 28 12.11 13.30 -4.99
CA ILE A 28 12.58 12.05 -5.62
C ILE A 28 13.58 12.34 -6.74
N ALA A 29 13.27 13.32 -7.59
CA ALA A 29 14.11 13.69 -8.72
C ALA A 29 15.39 14.40 -8.25
N GLU A 30 15.31 15.20 -7.19
CA GLU A 30 16.47 15.84 -6.58
C GLU A 30 17.44 14.82 -5.99
N VAL A 31 16.95 13.90 -5.15
CA VAL A 31 17.78 12.85 -4.56
C VAL A 31 18.36 11.94 -5.64
N ASN A 32 17.59 11.60 -6.68
CA ASN A 32 18.12 10.84 -7.82
C ASN A 32 19.35 11.53 -8.44
N ARG A 33 19.30 12.84 -8.69
CA ARG A 33 20.43 13.60 -9.26
C ARG A 33 21.65 13.61 -8.33
N ILE A 34 21.42 13.75 -7.02
CA ILE A 34 22.50 13.70 -6.02
C ILE A 34 23.18 12.33 -6.08
N VAL A 35 22.40 11.24 -6.01
CA VAL A 35 22.93 9.87 -6.02
C VAL A 35 23.63 9.54 -7.34
N GLU A 36 23.05 9.91 -8.48
CA GLU A 36 23.63 9.72 -9.82
C GLU A 36 25.04 10.32 -9.94
N SER A 37 25.25 11.51 -9.36
CA SER A 37 26.57 12.16 -9.38
C SER A 37 27.65 11.42 -8.59
N GLN A 38 27.26 10.50 -7.69
CA GLN A 38 28.16 9.80 -6.78
C GLN A 38 28.27 8.29 -7.08
N SER A 39 27.19 7.65 -7.53
CA SER A 39 27.12 6.21 -7.77
C SER A 39 25.93 5.83 -8.65
N SER A 40 26.21 5.42 -9.90
CA SER A 40 25.18 4.92 -10.82
C SER A 40 24.50 3.65 -10.32
N ALA A 41 25.25 2.73 -9.71
CA ALA A 41 24.68 1.49 -9.19
C ALA A 41 23.68 1.74 -8.04
N LEU A 42 23.95 2.72 -7.18
CA LEU A 42 23.02 3.10 -6.10
C LEU A 42 21.79 3.83 -6.67
N GLN A 43 21.99 4.67 -7.69
CA GLN A 43 20.90 5.36 -8.38
C GLN A 43 19.93 4.37 -9.02
N GLU A 44 20.44 3.35 -9.73
CA GLU A 44 19.63 2.30 -10.32
C GLU A 44 18.79 1.57 -9.26
N ALA A 45 19.42 1.17 -8.15
CA ALA A 45 18.76 0.52 -7.02
C ALA A 45 17.69 1.42 -6.39
N TYR A 46 18.00 2.69 -6.13
CA TYR A 46 17.07 3.68 -5.58
C TYR A 46 15.83 3.85 -6.47
N MET A 47 16.03 4.10 -7.77
CA MET A 47 14.93 4.31 -8.70
C MET A 47 14.08 3.04 -8.90
N ALA A 48 14.71 1.86 -8.87
CA ALA A 48 13.99 0.59 -8.89
C ALA A 48 13.13 0.42 -7.64
N ALA A 49 13.67 0.72 -6.45
CA ALA A 49 12.96 0.65 -5.18
C ALA A 49 11.78 1.65 -5.11
N VAL A 50 11.97 2.90 -5.54
CA VAL A 50 10.87 3.89 -5.61
C VAL A 50 9.71 3.37 -6.46
N ARG A 51 10.01 2.82 -7.65
CA ARG A 51 8.99 2.25 -8.54
C ARG A 51 8.30 1.04 -7.90
N ALA A 52 9.07 0.14 -7.30
CA ALA A 52 8.55 -1.06 -6.66
C ALA A 52 7.60 -0.73 -5.50
N GLN A 53 7.98 0.22 -4.64
CA GLN A 53 7.16 0.64 -3.50
C GLN A 53 5.84 1.30 -3.96
N ARG A 54 5.89 2.16 -4.98
CA ARG A 54 4.67 2.75 -5.56
C ARG A 54 3.74 1.71 -6.17
N ALA A 55 4.29 0.75 -6.91
CA ALA A 55 3.54 -0.35 -7.49
C ALA A 55 2.90 -1.22 -6.39
N ALA A 56 3.65 -1.55 -5.34
CA ALA A 56 3.16 -2.31 -4.19
C ALA A 56 2.04 -1.57 -3.46
N ALA A 57 2.18 -0.27 -3.21
CA ALA A 57 1.14 0.55 -2.59
C ALA A 57 -0.14 0.60 -3.44
N ALA A 58 -0.01 0.73 -4.77
CA ALA A 58 -1.16 0.68 -5.68
C ALA A 58 -1.84 -0.70 -5.68
N ALA A 59 -1.06 -1.77 -5.73
CA ALA A 59 -1.57 -3.14 -5.66
C ALA A 59 -2.30 -3.41 -4.33
N HIS A 60 -1.74 -2.97 -3.21
CA HIS A 60 -2.34 -3.12 -1.89
C HIS A 60 -3.71 -2.41 -1.81
N ARG A 61 -3.80 -1.15 -2.28
CA ARG A 61 -5.07 -0.43 -2.37
C ARG A 61 -6.11 -1.17 -3.22
N HIS A 62 -5.69 -1.79 -4.32
CA HIS A 62 -6.58 -2.57 -5.17
C HIS A 62 -7.12 -3.82 -4.47
N VAL A 63 -6.25 -4.58 -3.79
CA VAL A 63 -6.64 -5.78 -3.05
C VAL A 63 -7.60 -5.43 -1.91
N GLU A 64 -7.29 -4.40 -1.12
CA GLU A 64 -8.15 -3.92 -0.03
C GLU A 64 -9.55 -3.52 -0.54
N ALA A 65 -9.62 -2.81 -1.66
CA ALA A 65 -10.89 -2.44 -2.27
C ALA A 65 -11.72 -3.68 -2.68
N ARG A 66 -11.08 -4.74 -3.19
CA ARG A 66 -11.77 -6.00 -3.53
C ARG A 66 -12.24 -6.73 -2.28
N LEU A 67 -11.43 -6.80 -1.23
CA LEU A 67 -11.80 -7.44 0.04
C LEU A 67 -12.98 -6.74 0.70
N LYS A 68 -12.98 -5.39 0.72
CA LYS A 68 -14.10 -4.60 1.26
C LYS A 68 -15.41 -4.92 0.53
N LYS A 69 -15.39 -4.95 -0.81
CA LYS A 69 -16.57 -5.31 -1.63
C LYS A 69 -17.06 -6.73 -1.33
N ALA A 70 -16.15 -7.70 -1.24
CA ALA A 70 -16.52 -9.09 -0.96
C ALA A 70 -17.14 -9.26 0.44
N ARG A 71 -16.65 -8.54 1.45
CA ARG A 71 -17.20 -8.55 2.82
C ARG A 71 -18.60 -7.94 2.87
N LEU A 72 -18.83 -6.80 2.19
CA LEU A 72 -20.15 -6.18 2.09
C LEU A 72 -21.15 -7.11 1.40
N ALA A 73 -20.76 -7.74 0.29
CA ALA A 73 -21.61 -8.70 -0.42
C ALA A 73 -21.98 -9.92 0.45
N LYS A 74 -21.06 -10.41 1.29
CA LYS A 74 -21.38 -11.48 2.26
C LYS A 74 -22.36 -11.01 3.33
N ALA A 75 -22.16 -9.83 3.90
CA ALA A 75 -23.03 -9.29 4.96
C ALA A 75 -24.47 -9.03 4.47
N SER A 76 -24.65 -8.67 3.20
CA SER A 76 -25.98 -8.49 2.59
C SER A 76 -26.67 -9.81 2.21
N ASN A 77 -25.99 -10.95 2.32
CA ASN A 77 -26.51 -12.27 1.94
C ASN A 77 -26.74 -13.18 3.16
N GLU A 78 -26.68 -12.63 4.38
CA GLU A 78 -27.09 -13.35 5.59
C GLU A 78 -28.61 -13.23 5.74
N PRO A 79 -29.38 -14.33 5.64
CA PRO A 79 -30.82 -14.29 5.78
C PRO A 79 -31.20 -13.89 7.21
N ASP A 80 -32.16 -12.98 7.30
CA ASP A 80 -32.79 -12.47 8.53
C ASP A 80 -33.08 -13.62 9.52
N PRO A 81 -32.66 -13.55 10.81
CA PRO A 81 -33.13 -14.50 11.80
C PRO A 81 -34.63 -14.27 12.01
N THR A 82 -35.44 -15.14 11.40
CA THR A 82 -36.91 -15.13 11.45
C THR A 82 -37.45 -14.65 12.80
N PRO A 83 -38.17 -13.50 12.87
CA PRO A 83 -38.80 -13.08 14.09
C PRO A 83 -40.04 -13.96 14.36
N GLY A 84 -40.05 -14.59 15.53
CA GLY A 84 -41.27 -15.00 16.23
C GLY A 84 -42.08 -16.14 15.61
N GLN A 85 -41.74 -17.38 15.98
CA GLN A 85 -42.76 -18.44 16.05
C GLN A 85 -43.60 -18.19 17.32
N GLU A 86 -44.59 -17.31 17.20
CA GLU A 86 -45.71 -17.20 18.13
C GLU A 86 -46.50 -18.52 18.06
N ASN A 87 -46.32 -19.41 19.04
CA ASN A 87 -47.21 -20.54 19.24
C ASN A 87 -48.14 -20.19 20.41
N ALA A 88 -49.40 -19.94 20.06
CA ALA A 88 -50.50 -19.65 20.98
C ALA A 88 -50.74 -20.81 21.98
N PRO A 89 -51.20 -20.52 23.21
CA PRO A 89 -51.55 -21.56 24.17
C PRO A 89 -52.79 -22.34 23.71
N GLN A 90 -52.66 -23.65 23.54
CA GLN A 90 -53.80 -24.54 23.30
C GLN A 90 -54.63 -24.67 24.58
N SER A 91 -55.95 -24.51 24.40
CA SER A 91 -57.02 -24.57 25.40
C SER A 91 -57.20 -25.94 26.06
#